data_AF-A0A5C8A813-F1
#
_entry.id   AF-A0A5C8A813-F1
#
_cell.length_a   1.000
_cell.length_b   1.000
_cell.length_c   1.000
_cell.angle_alpha   90.00
_cell.angle_beta   90.00
_cell.angle_gamma   90.00
#
_symmetry.space_group_name_H-M   'P 1'
#
loop_
_entity.id
_entity.type
_entity.pdbx_description
1 polymer ?
#
loop_
_entity_poly.entity_id
_entity_poly.type
_entity_poly.pdbx_seq_one_letter_code
_entity_poly.pdbx_strand_id
1 'polypeptide(L)'
;MVHKATIAVLFACTFVCGTRAQNIGINVDGSAPDGSALLDVSAAALPANAKRGLLIPRMTSAERAAIAAPATGLLVFDSSTNGFWYFNSTAWAPLLNASTGWSTTGNAGMALGTNFLGTTDNNQLEVRVDNERSGFLTPSGTTTSWGHRALMVNTGTNNTAVGKNALTANTTANNNTALGSQALATNTTGGQNTALGSQALNLNLSTSNNTAVGFRAMNVTVASDNTAVGSEAMLFNGTGADNTAVGSDALRVNVLGAGNTAVGSSALYTNVASGNTAVGNTALFANTSGIYNVAVGAEALEDNSTGGDNTAVGAFALWNNTVGVNNTAVGFQAIGVNSTVTGDYNTAVGYQAGIGITNQNYNTTIGYQAGLSGAANSTIVGANIVQNAAGYTNATALGYGTVLDG
;
A
#
# COMPACT_ATOMS: atom_id res chain seq x y z
N MET A 1 51.00 109.20 46.98
CA MET A 1 50.55 108.01 47.75
C MET A 1 49.21 107.58 47.20
N VAL A 2 48.96 106.26 46.97
CA VAL A 2 47.64 105.57 47.09
C VAL A 2 46.48 106.14 46.20
N HIS A 3 45.97 105.51 45.12
CA HIS A 3 45.17 104.26 45.09
C HIS A 3 44.56 103.93 43.69
N LYS A 4 44.09 102.67 43.46
CA LYS A 4 43.25 102.12 42.33
C LYS A 4 43.94 102.05 40.94
N ALA A 5 43.74 101.08 40.02
CA ALA A 5 42.93 99.84 39.87
C ALA A 5 43.42 99.05 38.62
N THR A 6 43.04 97.81 38.20
CA THR A 6 42.52 96.56 38.84
C THR A 6 42.38 95.41 37.78
N ILE A 7 43.02 94.23 37.99
CA ILE A 7 42.70 92.84 37.50
C ILE A 7 42.49 92.53 35.98
N ALA A 8 43.21 91.51 35.47
CA ALA A 8 42.74 90.41 34.57
C ALA A 8 43.93 89.52 34.12
N VAL A 9 43.87 88.20 33.86
CA VAL A 9 42.98 87.07 34.22
C VAL A 9 43.87 85.81 34.20
N LEU A 10 43.72 84.90 35.17
CA LEU A 10 44.32 83.55 35.12
C LEU A 10 43.19 82.53 35.34
N PHE A 11 42.63 81.98 34.25
CA PHE A 11 41.50 81.05 34.33
C PHE A 11 41.98 79.59 34.41
N ALA A 12 41.31 78.79 35.23
CA ALA A 12 41.78 77.47 35.63
C ALA A 12 41.59 76.40 34.55
N CYS A 13 42.63 75.59 34.30
CA CYS A 13 42.50 74.29 33.64
C CYS A 13 41.95 73.26 34.62
N THR A 14 40.65 73.30 34.90
CA THR A 14 39.95 72.19 35.57
C THR A 14 39.86 70.99 34.63
N PHE A 15 40.74 70.01 34.80
CA PHE A 15 40.62 68.70 34.18
C PHE A 15 39.36 67.99 34.71
N VAL A 16 38.24 68.12 33.98
CA VAL A 16 37.07 67.27 34.19
C VAL A 16 37.37 65.91 33.58
N CYS A 17 37.99 65.03 34.37
CA CYS A 17 38.18 63.62 34.01
C CYS A 17 36.82 62.91 34.08
N GLY A 18 36.06 62.98 32.99
CA GLY A 18 34.80 62.26 32.86
C GLY A 18 35.04 60.75 32.85
N THR A 19 34.57 60.06 33.89
CA THR A 19 34.64 58.60 34.00
C THR A 19 33.78 57.95 32.92
N ARG A 20 34.40 57.59 31.79
CA ARG A 20 33.77 56.70 30.81
C ARG A 20 33.79 55.28 31.36
N ALA A 21 32.64 54.61 31.34
CA ALA A 21 32.60 53.16 31.45
C ALA A 21 33.45 52.57 30.32
N GLN A 22 34.37 51.66 30.65
CA GLN A 22 35.32 51.11 29.69
C GLN A 22 34.90 49.67 29.34
N ASN A 23 34.11 49.55 28.28
CA ASN A 23 34.06 48.31 27.50
C ASN A 23 35.48 48.04 26.97
N ILE A 24 35.95 46.79 27.01
CA ILE A 24 37.30 46.42 26.57
C ILE A 24 37.23 45.91 25.13
N GLY A 25 37.87 46.61 24.20
CA GLY A 25 38.04 46.15 22.82
C GLY A 25 39.39 45.46 22.60
N ILE A 26 39.37 44.25 22.06
CA ILE A 26 40.55 43.54 21.54
C ILE A 26 40.38 43.42 20.03
N ASN A 27 40.94 44.39 19.31
CA ASN A 27 40.94 44.47 17.84
C ASN A 27 42.27 45.04 17.33
N VAL A 28 42.42 45.18 16.02
CA VAL A 28 43.65 45.70 15.36
C VAL A 28 43.44 47.01 14.61
N ASP A 29 42.21 47.51 14.57
CA ASP A 29 41.80 48.72 13.83
C ASP A 29 41.50 49.90 14.75
N GLY A 30 41.49 49.70 16.07
CA GLY A 30 41.12 50.73 17.04
C GLY A 30 39.62 51.05 17.04
N SER A 31 38.79 50.18 16.47
CA SER A 31 37.33 50.32 16.54
C SER A 31 36.86 50.33 18.00
N ALA A 32 35.82 51.11 18.28
CA ALA A 32 35.21 51.11 19.61
C ALA A 32 34.55 49.74 19.84
N PRO A 33 34.75 49.10 21.01
CA PRO A 33 34.04 47.87 21.37
C PRO A 33 32.53 48.08 21.38
N ASP A 34 31.78 47.03 21.05
CA ASP A 34 30.31 47.07 21.09
C ASP A 34 29.80 47.53 22.47
N GLY A 35 28.88 48.50 22.48
CA GLY A 35 28.35 49.10 23.70
C GLY A 35 27.61 48.14 24.62
N SER A 36 27.17 46.98 24.12
CA SER A 36 26.53 45.92 24.90
C SER A 36 27.52 44.93 25.54
N ALA A 37 28.79 44.90 25.11
CA ALA A 37 29.77 43.90 25.52
C ALA A 37 30.85 44.50 26.44
N LEU A 38 30.99 43.96 27.66
CA LEU A 38 32.08 44.37 28.57
C LEU A 38 33.47 44.00 28.03
N LEU A 39 33.55 42.92 27.26
CA LEU A 39 34.72 42.50 26.49
C LEU A 39 34.26 42.15 25.08
N ASP A 40 34.78 42.87 24.08
CA ASP A 40 34.59 42.64 22.66
C ASP A 40 35.93 42.19 22.04
N VAL A 41 35.91 41.10 21.27
CA VAL A 41 37.09 40.54 20.60
C VAL A 41 36.80 40.48 19.11
N SER A 42 37.21 41.52 18.37
CA SER A 42 36.88 41.69 16.96
C SER A 42 38.09 41.41 16.07
N ALA A 43 37.94 40.40 15.21
CA ALA A 43 38.83 40.11 14.09
C ALA A 43 38.30 40.66 12.75
N ALA A 44 37.36 41.62 12.77
CA ALA A 44 36.64 42.07 11.58
C ALA A 44 37.56 42.64 10.49
N ALA A 45 38.47 43.55 10.88
CA ALA A 45 39.44 44.22 9.99
C ALA A 45 40.65 43.36 9.57
N LEU A 46 40.76 42.11 10.04
CA LEU A 46 41.83 41.21 9.61
C LEU A 46 41.50 40.51 8.27
N PRO A 47 42.48 40.33 7.37
CA PRO A 47 42.34 39.47 6.19
C PRO A 47 41.82 38.07 6.55
N ALA A 48 41.11 37.41 5.62
CA ALA A 48 40.43 36.14 5.90
C ALA A 48 41.36 35.03 6.44
N ASN A 49 42.60 34.96 5.97
CA ASN A 49 43.64 34.04 6.42
C ASN A 49 44.38 34.47 7.71
N ALA A 50 44.09 35.67 8.23
CA ALA A 50 44.72 36.24 9.43
C ALA A 50 43.76 36.36 10.63
N LYS A 51 42.45 36.11 10.45
CA LYS A 51 41.46 36.10 11.54
C LYS A 51 41.79 35.02 12.58
N ARG A 52 41.59 35.32 13.86
CA ARG A 52 41.92 34.45 15.00
C ARG A 52 40.73 34.34 15.95
N GLY A 53 40.64 33.21 16.67
CA GLY A 53 39.67 33.02 17.74
C GLY A 53 40.26 33.26 19.14
N LEU A 54 39.41 33.14 20.15
CA LEU A 54 39.80 33.19 21.56
C LEU A 54 40.19 31.79 22.06
N LEU A 55 41.43 31.63 22.56
CA LEU A 55 41.82 30.43 23.29
C LEU A 55 41.41 30.55 24.76
N ILE A 56 40.32 29.89 25.11
CA ILE A 56 39.87 29.66 26.48
C ILE A 56 40.89 28.76 27.22
N PRO A 57 41.12 28.95 28.54
CA PRO A 57 42.01 28.09 29.33
C PRO A 57 41.75 26.59 29.13
N ARG A 58 42.80 25.85 28.77
CA ARG A 58 42.77 24.41 28.48
C ARG A 58 43.28 23.64 29.69
N MET A 59 42.56 22.61 30.11
CA MET A 59 42.87 21.80 31.29
C MET A 59 42.22 20.42 31.19
N THR A 60 42.70 19.43 31.93
CA THR A 60 42.10 18.10 32.03
C THR A 60 40.82 18.11 32.90
N SER A 61 40.02 17.04 32.84
CA SER A 61 38.87 16.85 33.74
C SER A 61 39.24 16.97 35.23
N ALA A 62 40.43 16.47 35.61
CA ALA A 62 40.90 16.51 36.99
C ALA A 62 41.25 17.94 37.43
N GLU A 63 41.97 18.69 36.59
CA GLU A 63 42.31 20.09 36.85
C GLU A 63 41.06 20.99 36.88
N ARG A 64 40.09 20.76 35.98
CA ARG A 64 38.79 21.44 35.98
C ARG A 64 38.02 21.19 37.28
N ALA A 65 37.95 19.94 37.72
CA ALA A 65 37.29 19.57 38.97
C ALA A 65 38.00 20.11 40.22
N ALA A 66 39.32 20.35 40.14
CA ALA A 66 40.14 20.88 41.23
C ALA A 66 40.06 22.41 41.41
N ILE A 67 39.39 23.15 40.50
CA ILE A 67 39.16 24.59 40.68
C ILE A 67 38.28 24.79 41.91
N ALA A 68 38.85 25.41 42.96
CA ALA A 68 38.12 25.75 44.17
C ALA A 68 37.20 26.98 43.95
N ALA A 69 35.95 26.88 44.40
CA ALA A 69 34.93 27.93 44.30
C ALA A 69 34.85 28.61 42.89
N PRO A 70 34.65 27.85 41.80
CA PRO A 70 34.58 28.40 40.45
C PRO A 70 33.40 29.36 40.32
N ALA A 71 33.62 30.49 39.65
CA ALA A 71 32.56 31.47 39.40
C ALA A 71 31.51 30.91 38.44
N THR A 72 30.23 31.22 38.67
CA THR A 72 29.15 30.90 37.72
C THR A 72 29.44 31.52 36.36
N GLY A 73 29.36 30.73 35.29
CA GLY A 73 29.71 31.14 33.93
C GLY A 73 31.20 31.02 33.58
N LEU A 74 32.08 30.60 34.50
CA LEU A 74 33.49 30.34 34.21
C LEU A 74 33.61 29.27 33.12
N LEU A 75 34.13 29.66 31.95
CA LEU A 75 34.28 28.83 30.77
C LEU A 75 35.71 28.27 30.67
N VAL A 76 35.84 26.96 30.43
CA VAL A 76 37.12 26.26 30.23
C VAL A 76 37.01 25.30 29.04
N PHE A 77 38.15 24.92 28.44
CA PHE A 77 38.21 23.81 27.50
C PHE A 77 38.80 22.58 28.21
N ASP A 78 37.99 21.52 28.34
CA ASP A 78 38.41 20.25 28.88
C ASP A 78 39.10 19.41 27.80
N SER A 79 40.40 19.14 27.99
CA SER A 79 41.24 18.35 27.08
C SER A 79 41.07 16.84 27.23
N SER A 80 40.47 16.36 28.32
CA SER A 80 40.14 14.94 28.53
C SER A 80 38.84 14.56 27.83
N THR A 81 37.86 15.47 27.77
CA THR A 81 36.60 15.27 27.02
C THR A 81 36.58 15.96 25.65
N ASN A 82 37.64 16.69 25.28
CA ASN A 82 37.74 17.53 24.07
C ASN A 82 36.53 18.47 23.86
N GLY A 83 36.10 19.18 24.91
CA GLY A 83 34.88 19.99 24.88
C GLY A 83 34.95 21.24 25.76
N PHE A 84 34.12 22.24 25.44
CA PHE A 84 33.93 23.39 26.30
C PHE A 84 33.01 23.06 27.48
N TRP A 85 33.38 23.49 28.68
CA TRP A 85 32.61 23.34 29.91
C TRP A 85 32.46 24.68 30.62
N TYR A 86 31.31 24.91 31.23
CA TYR A 86 31.08 26.07 32.08
C TYR A 86 30.63 25.62 33.48
N PHE A 87 30.94 26.41 34.51
CA PHE A 87 30.38 26.17 35.84
C PHE A 87 28.99 26.79 35.96
N ASN A 88 27.97 25.99 36.28
CA ASN A 88 26.56 26.40 36.23
C ASN A 88 26.00 26.88 37.59
N SER A 89 26.88 27.25 38.54
CA SER A 89 26.65 27.51 39.98
C SER A 89 26.59 26.29 40.91
N THR A 90 26.30 25.08 40.41
CA THR A 90 26.25 23.86 41.25
C THR A 90 27.23 22.77 40.81
N ALA A 91 27.49 22.66 39.51
CA ALA A 91 28.41 21.71 38.91
C ALA A 91 29.03 22.28 37.64
N TRP A 92 30.09 21.63 37.15
CA TRP A 92 30.52 21.83 35.77
C TRP A 92 29.55 21.14 34.81
N ALA A 93 29.10 21.86 33.78
CA ALA A 93 28.27 21.35 32.70
C ALA A 93 28.97 21.58 31.34
N PRO A 94 28.82 20.66 30.36
CA PRO A 94 29.35 20.90 29.02
C PRO A 94 28.52 22.01 28.34
N LEU A 95 29.19 22.95 27.67
CA LEU A 95 28.54 24.07 26.98
C LEU A 95 27.63 23.58 25.84
N LEU A 96 28.00 22.45 25.23
CA LEU A 96 27.19 21.70 24.27
C LEU A 96 26.86 20.33 24.86
N ASN A 97 25.76 20.23 25.59
CA ASN A 97 25.24 18.93 26.01
C ASN A 97 24.58 18.21 24.81
N ALA A 98 25.38 17.46 24.05
CA ALA A 98 24.90 16.56 23.01
C ALA A 98 24.23 15.31 23.62
N SER A 99 23.03 15.46 24.21
CA SER A 99 22.26 14.30 24.75
C SER A 99 20.74 14.50 24.93
N THR A 100 20.15 15.65 24.60
CA THR A 100 18.66 15.81 24.68
C THR A 100 17.92 15.25 23.46
N GLY A 101 18.63 14.84 22.41
CA GLY A 101 18.07 14.28 21.19
C GLY A 101 18.26 12.76 21.08
N TRP A 102 17.58 12.17 20.10
CA TRP A 102 17.93 10.84 19.59
C TRP A 102 19.23 10.91 18.80
N SER A 103 20.22 10.11 19.18
CA SER A 103 21.43 9.89 18.40
C SER A 103 21.11 9.13 17.11
N THR A 104 21.80 9.47 16.02
CA THR A 104 21.74 8.73 14.74
C THR A 104 22.29 7.31 14.85
N THR A 105 23.05 7.00 15.90
CA THR A 105 23.54 5.64 16.23
C THR A 105 22.73 4.98 17.35
N GLY A 106 21.65 5.60 17.83
CA GLY A 106 20.82 5.13 18.93
C GLY A 106 21.32 5.53 20.33
N ASN A 107 20.43 5.41 21.31
CA ASN A 107 20.64 5.81 22.71
C ASN A 107 20.67 4.57 23.64
N ALA A 108 21.51 4.60 24.67
CA ALA A 108 21.54 3.57 25.71
C ALA A 108 20.69 3.96 26.94
N GLY A 109 20.33 2.99 27.79
CA GLY A 109 19.64 3.25 29.07
C GLY A 109 18.15 3.59 28.95
N MET A 110 17.49 3.16 27.87
CA MET A 110 16.10 3.49 27.55
C MET A 110 15.09 2.76 28.45
N ALA A 111 14.06 3.47 28.93
CA ALA A 111 12.94 2.92 29.70
C ALA A 111 11.57 3.22 29.04
N LEU A 112 10.69 2.21 29.00
CA LEU A 112 9.32 2.35 28.50
C LEU A 112 8.54 3.40 29.33
N GLY A 113 7.78 4.26 28.65
CA GLY A 113 7.02 5.34 29.28
C GLY A 113 7.85 6.55 29.71
N THR A 114 9.18 6.47 29.71
CA THR A 114 10.08 7.61 29.98
C THR A 114 10.74 8.13 28.70
N ASN A 115 11.19 7.24 27.81
CA ASN A 115 11.89 7.61 26.58
C ASN A 115 11.10 7.15 25.35
N PHE A 116 10.91 8.05 24.38
CA PHE A 116 10.18 7.80 23.15
C PHE A 116 10.71 8.67 22.00
N LEU A 117 10.27 8.41 20.77
CA LEU A 117 10.46 9.28 19.61
C LEU A 117 9.08 9.85 19.25
N GLY A 118 8.84 11.13 19.54
CA GLY A 118 7.52 11.74 19.33
C GLY A 118 7.34 13.07 20.05
N THR A 119 6.09 13.52 20.11
CA THR A 119 5.64 14.75 20.75
C THR A 119 5.03 14.47 22.12
N THR A 120 5.03 15.48 23.01
CA THR A 120 4.33 15.45 24.31
C THR A 120 2.99 16.19 24.29
N ASP A 121 2.68 16.84 23.17
CA ASP A 121 1.53 17.69 22.94
C ASP A 121 0.68 17.17 21.79
N ASN A 122 -0.43 17.85 21.50
CA ASN A 122 -1.35 17.49 20.43
C ASN A 122 -0.88 18.00 19.05
N ASN A 123 0.43 17.89 18.75
CA ASN A 123 1.02 18.19 17.45
C ASN A 123 1.49 16.91 16.73
N GLN A 124 1.45 16.94 15.40
CA GLN A 124 1.86 15.84 14.52
C GLN A 124 3.39 15.65 14.53
N LEU A 125 3.83 14.39 14.65
CA LEU A 125 5.20 14.01 14.30
C LEU A 125 5.27 13.74 12.79
N GLU A 126 6.23 14.35 12.08
CA GLU A 126 6.48 14.08 10.66
C GLU A 126 7.91 13.55 10.45
N VAL A 127 8.03 12.51 9.63
CA VAL A 127 9.31 11.92 9.20
C VAL A 127 9.54 12.33 7.74
N ARG A 128 10.76 12.76 7.41
CA ARG A 128 11.13 13.23 6.05
C ARG A 128 12.33 12.47 5.46
N VAL A 129 12.35 12.40 4.14
CA VAL A 129 13.50 11.99 3.32
C VAL A 129 13.61 13.00 2.18
N ASP A 130 14.80 13.54 1.92
CA ASP A 130 15.04 14.59 0.91
C ASP A 130 14.08 15.79 1.02
N ASN A 131 13.77 16.19 2.26
CA ASN A 131 12.78 17.21 2.63
C ASN A 131 11.32 16.92 2.19
N GLU A 132 11.04 15.79 1.53
CA GLU A 132 9.68 15.29 1.29
C GLU A 132 9.17 14.45 2.47
N ARG A 133 7.86 14.49 2.72
CA ARG A 133 7.17 13.68 3.74
C ARG A 133 7.33 12.19 3.43
N SER A 134 7.87 11.43 4.38
CA SER A 134 8.08 9.98 4.32
C SER A 134 7.39 9.20 5.45
N GLY A 135 6.50 9.86 6.19
CA GLY A 135 5.65 9.28 7.22
C GLY A 135 5.17 10.34 8.20
N PHE A 136 4.09 10.06 8.94
CA PHE A 136 3.62 10.92 10.02
C PHE A 136 2.68 10.18 10.98
N LEU A 137 2.60 10.69 12.22
CA LEU A 137 1.69 10.24 13.27
C LEU A 137 0.81 11.41 13.69
N THR A 138 -0.51 11.32 13.53
CA THR A 138 -1.45 12.38 13.96
C THR A 138 -2.01 12.14 15.37
N PRO A 139 -2.15 13.19 16.20
CA PRO A 139 -2.77 13.09 17.53
C PRO A 139 -4.27 12.73 17.48
N SER A 140 -4.96 13.13 16.41
CA SER A 140 -6.37 12.77 16.15
C SER A 140 -6.56 11.32 15.68
N GLY A 141 -5.50 10.49 15.72
CA GLY A 141 -5.62 9.08 16.11
C GLY A 141 -6.46 8.20 15.20
N THR A 142 -6.30 8.33 13.88
CA THR A 142 -6.96 7.42 12.92
C THR A 142 -6.10 7.09 11.69
N THR A 143 -5.23 8.00 11.25
CA THR A 143 -4.46 7.84 10.01
C THR A 143 -2.99 7.51 10.30
N THR A 144 -2.48 6.40 9.75
CA THR A 144 -1.08 5.95 9.86
C THR A 144 -0.38 6.15 8.52
N SER A 145 0.75 6.86 8.48
CA SER A 145 1.54 7.06 7.25
C SER A 145 3.00 6.66 7.44
N TRP A 146 3.50 5.77 6.58
CA TRP A 146 4.91 5.41 6.46
C TRP A 146 5.31 5.18 5.00
N GLY A 147 6.41 5.80 4.57
CA GLY A 147 6.95 5.68 3.21
C GLY A 147 6.91 7.00 2.44
N HIS A 148 7.87 7.14 1.52
CA HIS A 148 8.09 8.35 0.74
C HIS A 148 6.83 8.77 -0.04
N ARG A 149 6.29 9.96 0.27
CA ARG A 149 5.05 10.56 -0.28
C ARG A 149 3.76 9.78 0.04
N ALA A 150 3.74 8.93 1.06
CA ALA A 150 2.49 8.31 1.50
C ALA A 150 1.53 9.36 2.13
N LEU A 151 0.25 9.32 1.76
CA LEU A 151 -0.81 10.23 2.25
C LEU A 151 -0.44 11.74 2.15
N MET A 152 0.07 12.17 1.00
CA MET A 152 0.60 13.53 0.82
C MET A 152 -0.44 14.64 0.95
N VAL A 153 -1.68 14.42 0.50
CA VAL A 153 -2.77 15.43 0.47
C VAL A 153 -4.02 15.03 1.29
N ASN A 154 -3.88 14.05 2.17
CA ASN A 154 -4.98 13.44 2.93
C ASN A 154 -5.63 14.40 3.94
N THR A 155 -6.93 14.64 3.78
CA THR A 155 -7.83 15.28 4.76
C THR A 155 -8.81 14.30 5.42
N GLY A 156 -8.90 13.05 4.93
CA GLY A 156 -9.70 11.97 5.50
C GLY A 156 -9.08 11.28 6.71
N THR A 157 -9.83 10.35 7.29
CA THR A 157 -9.57 9.68 8.57
C THR A 157 -9.55 8.15 8.42
N ASN A 158 -8.96 7.46 9.39
CA ASN A 158 -8.90 5.99 9.45
C ASN A 158 -8.11 5.35 8.30
N ASN A 159 -7.15 6.08 7.73
CA ASN A 159 -6.38 5.62 6.58
C ASN A 159 -5.01 5.08 7.00
N THR A 160 -4.68 3.83 6.65
CA THR A 160 -3.33 3.28 6.81
C THR A 160 -2.63 3.27 5.47
N ALA A 161 -1.49 3.95 5.32
CA ALA A 161 -0.65 3.90 4.13
C ALA A 161 0.79 3.56 4.50
N VAL A 162 1.28 2.45 3.96
CA VAL A 162 2.63 1.95 4.18
C VAL A 162 3.27 1.58 2.83
N GLY A 163 4.13 2.46 2.31
CA GLY A 163 4.81 2.26 1.03
C GLY A 163 5.01 3.56 0.26
N LYS A 164 5.96 3.55 -0.70
CA LYS A 164 6.21 4.70 -1.58
C LYS A 164 4.94 5.06 -2.37
N ASN A 165 4.52 6.32 -2.31
CA ASN A 165 3.31 6.85 -2.97
C ASN A 165 1.99 6.14 -2.59
N ALA A 166 1.91 5.41 -1.48
CA ALA A 166 0.67 4.76 -1.03
C ALA A 166 -0.38 5.83 -0.63
N LEU A 167 -1.62 5.70 -1.12
CA LEU A 167 -2.71 6.69 -0.93
C LEU A 167 -2.28 8.15 -1.21
N THR A 168 -1.37 8.38 -2.19
CA THR A 168 -0.74 9.70 -2.37
C THR A 168 -1.72 10.80 -2.81
N ALA A 169 -2.80 10.45 -3.50
CA ALA A 169 -3.84 11.39 -3.97
C ALA A 169 -5.09 11.46 -3.07
N ASN A 170 -5.12 10.71 -1.96
CA ASN A 170 -6.30 10.65 -1.09
C ASN A 170 -6.63 12.04 -0.56
N THR A 171 -7.87 12.50 -0.75
CA THR A 171 -8.36 13.75 -0.19
C THR A 171 -9.26 13.42 1.00
N THR A 172 -10.57 13.29 0.80
CA THR A 172 -11.57 13.16 1.87
C THR A 172 -11.93 11.71 2.24
N ALA A 173 -11.42 10.71 1.52
CA ALA A 173 -11.82 9.32 1.73
C ALA A 173 -11.39 8.78 3.10
N ASN A 174 -12.18 7.87 3.66
CA ASN A 174 -11.96 7.31 4.99
C ASN A 174 -11.83 5.77 4.98
N ASN A 175 -11.23 5.22 6.03
CA ASN A 175 -11.15 3.77 6.31
C ASN A 175 -10.38 2.95 5.25
N ASN A 176 -9.40 3.55 4.55
CA ASN A 176 -8.63 2.86 3.53
C ASN A 176 -7.32 2.27 4.09
N THR A 177 -6.99 1.02 3.73
CA THR A 177 -5.69 0.39 4.02
C THR A 177 -4.91 0.20 2.73
N ALA A 178 -3.68 0.70 2.66
CA ALA A 178 -2.79 0.65 1.50
C ALA A 178 -1.37 0.23 1.93
N LEU A 179 -1.01 -1.04 1.75
CA LEU A 179 0.29 -1.61 2.07
C LEU A 179 1.00 -2.02 0.77
N GLY A 180 1.95 -1.21 0.30
CA GLY A 180 2.72 -1.46 -0.92
C GLY A 180 3.09 -0.18 -1.67
N SER A 181 4.09 -0.27 -2.52
CA SER A 181 4.43 0.84 -3.44
C SER A 181 3.26 1.08 -4.39
N GLN A 182 2.77 2.32 -4.46
CA GLN A 182 1.62 2.73 -5.27
C GLN A 182 0.30 1.98 -4.97
N ALA A 183 0.13 1.42 -3.77
CA ALA A 183 -1.17 0.91 -3.33
C ALA A 183 -2.18 2.08 -3.19
N LEU A 184 -3.37 1.97 -3.78
CA LEU A 184 -4.42 3.01 -3.79
C LEU A 184 -3.94 4.42 -4.22
N ALA A 185 -2.93 4.50 -5.10
CA ALA A 185 -2.22 5.76 -5.34
C ALA A 185 -3.11 6.92 -5.85
N THR A 186 -4.09 6.64 -6.73
CA THR A 186 -4.98 7.68 -7.30
C THR A 186 -6.34 7.78 -6.63
N ASN A 187 -6.62 7.01 -5.57
CA ASN A 187 -7.89 7.14 -4.86
C ASN A 187 -7.99 8.53 -4.22
N THR A 188 -9.15 9.19 -4.37
CA THR A 188 -9.41 10.54 -3.88
C THR A 188 -10.47 10.55 -2.78
N THR A 189 -11.66 10.01 -3.06
CA THR A 189 -12.84 10.03 -2.18
C THR A 189 -13.40 8.65 -1.82
N GLY A 190 -12.94 7.57 -2.48
CA GLY A 190 -13.44 6.21 -2.29
C GLY A 190 -13.01 5.60 -0.95
N GLY A 191 -13.97 5.17 -0.13
CA GLY A 191 -13.73 4.73 1.24
C GLY A 191 -13.70 3.20 1.41
N GLN A 192 -13.25 2.75 2.58
CA GLN A 192 -13.35 1.34 3.00
C GLN A 192 -12.63 0.34 2.07
N ASN A 193 -11.61 0.79 1.32
CA ASN A 193 -10.83 -0.06 0.43
C ASN A 193 -9.62 -0.66 1.15
N THR A 194 -9.30 -1.92 0.87
CA THR A 194 -8.09 -2.61 1.36
C THR A 194 -7.22 -3.00 0.18
N ALA A 195 -5.99 -2.51 0.12
CA ALA A 195 -5.00 -2.75 -0.94
C ALA A 195 -3.68 -3.22 -0.35
N LEU A 196 -3.36 -4.51 -0.47
CA LEU A 196 -2.17 -5.15 0.07
C LEU A 196 -1.32 -5.71 -1.08
N GLY A 197 -0.34 -4.95 -1.55
CA GLY A 197 0.55 -5.32 -2.64
C GLY A 197 1.02 -4.09 -3.43
N SER A 198 2.14 -4.23 -4.14
CA SER A 198 2.59 -3.15 -5.04
C SER A 198 1.59 -2.98 -6.19
N GLN A 199 1.16 -1.75 -6.43
CA GLN A 199 0.17 -1.36 -7.44
C GLN A 199 -1.22 -2.00 -7.27
N ALA A 200 -1.56 -2.55 -6.09
CA ALA A 200 -2.92 -2.99 -5.77
C ALA A 200 -3.88 -1.78 -5.71
N LEU A 201 -5.05 -1.86 -6.35
CA LEU A 201 -6.03 -0.75 -6.44
C LEU A 201 -5.43 0.60 -6.91
N ASN A 202 -4.36 0.57 -7.71
CA ASN A 202 -3.60 1.76 -8.09
C ASN A 202 -4.45 2.85 -8.76
N LEU A 203 -5.30 2.46 -9.72
CA LEU A 203 -6.22 3.30 -10.48
C LEU A 203 -7.68 3.08 -10.02
N ASN A 204 -7.93 3.29 -8.72
CA ASN A 204 -9.26 3.42 -8.16
C ASN A 204 -9.72 4.90 -8.29
N LEU A 205 -10.80 5.14 -9.03
CA LEU A 205 -11.41 6.45 -9.21
C LEU A 205 -12.68 6.60 -8.35
N SER A 206 -12.49 6.87 -7.06
CA SER A 206 -13.56 7.17 -6.08
C SER A 206 -14.46 5.99 -5.69
N THR A 207 -14.05 4.75 -5.94
CA THR A 207 -14.85 3.54 -5.65
C THR A 207 -14.60 3.04 -4.23
N SER A 208 -15.56 2.32 -3.65
CA SER A 208 -15.54 1.95 -2.23
C SER A 208 -15.68 0.44 -1.99
N ASN A 209 -15.39 0.00 -0.77
CA ASN A 209 -15.56 -1.40 -0.31
C ASN A 209 -14.74 -2.45 -1.08
N ASN A 210 -13.72 -2.07 -1.86
CA ASN A 210 -12.93 -3.04 -2.62
C ASN A 210 -11.79 -3.64 -1.78
N THR A 211 -11.62 -4.94 -1.84
CA THR A 211 -10.45 -5.65 -1.28
C THR A 211 -9.56 -6.14 -2.42
N ALA A 212 -8.27 -5.82 -2.38
CA ALA A 212 -7.26 -6.22 -3.35
C ALA A 212 -5.97 -6.65 -2.65
N VAL A 213 -5.61 -7.93 -2.77
CA VAL A 213 -4.45 -8.52 -2.11
C VAL A 213 -3.59 -9.24 -3.13
N GLY A 214 -2.44 -8.66 -3.47
CA GLY A 214 -1.50 -9.19 -4.46
C GLY A 214 -0.84 -8.10 -5.30
N PHE A 215 0.19 -8.48 -6.05
CA PHE A 215 0.81 -7.57 -7.03
C PHE A 215 -0.22 -7.21 -8.11
N ARG A 216 -0.49 -5.91 -8.30
CA ARG A 216 -1.48 -5.38 -9.27
C ARG A 216 -2.88 -5.97 -9.16
N ALA A 217 -3.26 -6.53 -8.01
CA ALA A 217 -4.63 -6.94 -7.76
C ALA A 217 -5.56 -5.73 -7.93
N MET A 218 -6.60 -5.88 -8.76
CA MET A 218 -7.57 -4.82 -9.07
C MET A 218 -6.93 -3.49 -9.51
N ASN A 219 -5.89 -3.55 -10.38
CA ASN A 219 -5.09 -2.37 -10.74
C ASN A 219 -5.91 -1.21 -11.32
N VAL A 220 -6.94 -1.53 -12.12
CA VAL A 220 -7.91 -0.59 -12.68
C VAL A 220 -9.31 -0.99 -12.25
N THR A 221 -10.03 -0.09 -11.58
CA THR A 221 -11.47 -0.26 -11.32
C THR A 221 -12.22 1.06 -11.23
N VAL A 222 -13.43 1.09 -11.79
CA VAL A 222 -14.43 2.14 -11.55
C VAL A 222 -15.70 1.60 -10.86
N ALA A 223 -15.63 0.42 -10.26
CA ALA A 223 -16.71 -0.23 -9.52
C ALA A 223 -16.38 -0.45 -8.03
N SER A 224 -17.43 -0.61 -7.22
CA SER A 224 -17.36 -0.89 -5.79
C SER A 224 -17.59 -2.37 -5.48
N ASP A 225 -17.35 -2.77 -4.24
CA ASP A 225 -17.79 -4.05 -3.66
C ASP A 225 -17.17 -5.31 -4.29
N ASN A 226 -15.94 -5.20 -4.84
CA ASN A 226 -15.20 -6.34 -5.40
C ASN A 226 -14.11 -6.87 -4.44
N THR A 227 -13.79 -8.16 -4.54
CA THR A 227 -12.71 -8.82 -3.78
C THR A 227 -11.73 -9.54 -4.72
N ALA A 228 -10.50 -9.05 -4.86
CA ALA A 228 -9.39 -9.66 -5.59
C ALA A 228 -8.30 -10.17 -4.63
N VAL A 229 -7.93 -11.45 -4.71
CA VAL A 229 -6.85 -12.06 -3.93
C VAL A 229 -5.98 -12.92 -4.85
N GLY A 230 -4.83 -12.40 -5.25
CA GLY A 230 -3.89 -13.04 -6.18
C GLY A 230 -3.08 -12.02 -6.97
N SER A 231 -2.01 -12.48 -7.64
CA SER A 231 -1.29 -11.63 -8.60
C SER A 231 -2.18 -11.37 -9.81
N GLU A 232 -2.29 -10.10 -10.22
CA GLU A 232 -3.10 -9.64 -11.36
C GLU A 232 -4.58 -10.11 -11.35
N ALA A 233 -5.11 -10.54 -10.20
CA ALA A 233 -6.53 -10.85 -10.01
C ALA A 233 -7.38 -9.59 -10.23
N MET A 234 -8.39 -9.67 -11.09
CA MET A 234 -9.17 -8.52 -11.59
C MET A 234 -8.33 -7.32 -12.08
N LEU A 235 -7.15 -7.57 -12.68
CA LEU A 235 -6.23 -6.53 -13.18
C LEU A 235 -6.95 -5.38 -13.91
N PHE A 236 -7.88 -5.73 -14.80
CA PHE A 236 -8.78 -4.81 -15.48
C PHE A 236 -10.23 -5.16 -15.16
N ASN A 237 -10.81 -4.49 -14.16
CA ASN A 237 -12.25 -4.48 -13.94
C ASN A 237 -12.82 -3.14 -14.43
N GLY A 238 -13.72 -3.14 -15.41
CA GLY A 238 -14.36 -1.92 -15.88
C GLY A 238 -15.43 -1.46 -14.89
N THR A 239 -16.69 -1.71 -15.24
CA THR A 239 -17.86 -1.29 -14.43
C THR A 239 -18.46 -2.42 -13.57
N GLY A 240 -17.81 -3.58 -13.49
CA GLY A 240 -18.33 -4.75 -12.78
C GLY A 240 -18.28 -4.61 -11.27
N ALA A 241 -19.44 -4.57 -10.60
CA ALA A 241 -19.55 -4.63 -9.13
C ALA A 241 -19.75 -6.07 -8.63
N ASP A 242 -19.63 -6.28 -7.32
CA ASP A 242 -19.96 -7.53 -6.62
C ASP A 242 -19.17 -8.77 -7.11
N ASN A 243 -17.97 -8.59 -7.69
CA ASN A 243 -17.15 -9.70 -8.17
C ASN A 243 -16.17 -10.22 -7.11
N THR A 244 -16.02 -11.53 -7.00
CA THR A 244 -15.01 -12.21 -6.17
C THR A 244 -14.02 -12.95 -7.06
N ALA A 245 -12.73 -12.68 -6.92
CA ALA A 245 -11.65 -13.33 -7.66
C ALA A 245 -10.53 -13.76 -6.71
N VAL A 246 -10.25 -15.06 -6.62
CA VAL A 246 -9.25 -15.65 -5.71
C VAL A 246 -8.36 -16.62 -6.50
N GLY A 247 -7.14 -16.21 -6.80
CA GLY A 247 -6.18 -16.93 -7.63
C GLY A 247 -5.33 -15.98 -8.47
N SER A 248 -4.18 -16.44 -8.99
CA SER A 248 -3.45 -15.66 -10.00
C SER A 248 -4.34 -15.51 -11.22
N ASP A 249 -4.44 -14.30 -11.77
CA ASP A 249 -5.15 -14.02 -13.02
C ASP A 249 -6.65 -14.40 -13.03
N ALA A 250 -7.25 -14.62 -11.84
CA ALA A 250 -8.69 -14.83 -11.70
C ALA A 250 -9.45 -13.55 -12.09
N LEU A 251 -10.46 -13.66 -12.97
CA LEU A 251 -11.20 -12.52 -13.54
C LEU A 251 -10.30 -11.40 -14.10
N ARG A 252 -9.08 -11.72 -14.58
CA ARG A 252 -8.05 -10.73 -14.97
C ARG A 252 -8.56 -9.65 -15.92
N VAL A 253 -9.44 -10.00 -16.85
CA VAL A 253 -10.13 -9.07 -17.74
C VAL A 253 -11.64 -9.23 -17.55
N ASN A 254 -12.25 -8.31 -16.80
CA ASN A 254 -13.70 -8.23 -16.60
C ASN A 254 -14.22 -6.84 -16.99
N VAL A 255 -14.69 -6.67 -18.24
CA VAL A 255 -15.00 -5.31 -18.74
C VAL A 255 -16.31 -4.75 -18.18
N LEU A 256 -17.37 -5.57 -18.12
CA LEU A 256 -18.72 -5.15 -17.73
C LEU A 256 -19.41 -6.07 -16.69
N GLY A 257 -18.87 -7.26 -16.46
CA GLY A 257 -19.55 -8.32 -15.70
C GLY A 257 -19.69 -8.03 -14.21
N ALA A 258 -20.90 -8.17 -13.67
CA ALA A 258 -21.17 -8.03 -12.24
C ALA A 258 -21.56 -9.37 -11.59
N GLY A 259 -21.32 -9.51 -10.28
CA GLY A 259 -21.74 -10.69 -9.52
C GLY A 259 -21.07 -12.00 -9.92
N ASN A 260 -19.85 -11.96 -10.47
CA ASN A 260 -19.10 -13.17 -10.83
C ASN A 260 -18.24 -13.67 -9.65
N THR A 261 -18.14 -15.00 -9.51
CA THR A 261 -17.24 -15.65 -8.54
C THR A 261 -16.22 -16.49 -9.30
N ALA A 262 -14.93 -16.19 -9.14
CA ALA A 262 -13.81 -16.92 -9.73
C ALA A 262 -12.82 -17.35 -8.65
N VAL A 263 -12.65 -18.67 -8.44
CA VAL A 263 -11.77 -19.23 -7.41
C VAL A 263 -10.88 -20.29 -8.04
N GLY A 264 -9.61 -19.95 -8.28
CA GLY A 264 -8.62 -20.77 -8.96
C GLY A 264 -7.75 -19.93 -9.88
N SER A 265 -6.56 -20.45 -10.24
CA SER A 265 -5.68 -19.76 -11.18
C SER A 265 -6.34 -19.67 -12.55
N SER A 266 -6.40 -18.47 -13.12
CA SER A 266 -7.01 -18.17 -14.42
C SER A 266 -8.49 -18.55 -14.56
N ALA A 267 -9.23 -18.69 -13.45
CA ALA A 267 -10.68 -18.85 -13.50
C ALA A 267 -11.35 -17.58 -14.04
N LEU A 268 -12.27 -17.70 -15.01
CA LEU A 268 -12.92 -16.57 -15.70
C LEU A 268 -11.92 -15.53 -16.26
N TYR A 269 -10.76 -15.98 -16.76
CA TYR A 269 -9.64 -15.14 -17.19
C TYR A 269 -10.02 -13.99 -18.14
N THR A 270 -10.91 -14.27 -19.10
CA THR A 270 -11.59 -13.27 -19.93
C THR A 270 -13.10 -13.40 -19.77
N ASN A 271 -13.73 -12.35 -19.25
CA ASN A 271 -15.17 -12.29 -19.02
C ASN A 271 -15.76 -10.91 -19.37
N VAL A 272 -16.93 -10.88 -20.00
CA VAL A 272 -17.71 -9.63 -20.20
C VAL A 272 -19.12 -9.73 -19.62
N ALA A 273 -19.49 -10.90 -19.08
CA ALA A 273 -20.83 -11.26 -18.66
C ALA A 273 -21.02 -11.29 -17.14
N SER A 274 -22.27 -11.34 -16.69
CA SER A 274 -22.63 -11.30 -15.27
C SER A 274 -23.10 -12.66 -14.73
N GLY A 275 -22.96 -12.84 -13.41
CA GLY A 275 -23.54 -13.97 -12.67
C GLY A 275 -22.88 -15.33 -12.87
N ASN A 276 -21.65 -15.40 -13.38
CA ASN A 276 -20.94 -16.67 -13.57
C ASN A 276 -20.18 -17.10 -12.31
N THR A 277 -20.18 -18.41 -12.02
CA THR A 277 -19.41 -19.03 -10.94
C THR A 277 -18.40 -20.00 -11.53
N ALA A 278 -17.10 -19.79 -11.27
CA ALA A 278 -16.00 -20.62 -11.71
C ALA A 278 -15.12 -21.00 -10.52
N VAL A 279 -15.02 -22.30 -10.20
CA VAL A 279 -14.25 -22.82 -9.07
C VAL A 279 -13.36 -23.96 -9.56
N GLY A 280 -12.11 -23.64 -9.85
CA GLY A 280 -11.12 -24.54 -10.43
C GLY A 280 -10.03 -23.77 -11.19
N ASN A 281 -8.90 -24.43 -11.47
CA ASN A 281 -7.94 -23.90 -12.43
C ASN A 281 -8.59 -23.86 -13.83
N THR A 282 -8.46 -22.72 -14.53
CA THR A 282 -9.01 -22.46 -15.88
C THR A 282 -10.51 -22.74 -16.07
N ALA A 283 -11.28 -22.86 -15.00
CA ALA A 283 -12.75 -22.94 -15.09
C ALA A 283 -13.31 -21.67 -15.76
N LEU A 284 -14.17 -21.84 -16.78
CA LEU A 284 -14.74 -20.75 -17.60
C LEU A 284 -13.69 -19.77 -18.19
N PHE A 285 -12.49 -20.24 -18.53
CA PHE A 285 -11.38 -19.39 -19.01
C PHE A 285 -11.77 -18.41 -20.13
N ALA A 286 -12.50 -18.88 -21.14
CA ALA A 286 -12.80 -18.15 -22.38
C ALA A 286 -14.19 -17.45 -22.43
N ASN A 287 -14.89 -17.29 -21.30
CA ASN A 287 -16.28 -16.85 -21.25
C ASN A 287 -16.56 -15.42 -21.74
N THR A 288 -16.64 -15.22 -23.06
CA THR A 288 -16.81 -13.88 -23.63
C THR A 288 -18.15 -13.22 -23.27
N SER A 289 -19.29 -13.90 -23.45
CA SER A 289 -20.62 -13.30 -23.22
C SER A 289 -21.65 -14.20 -22.52
N GLY A 290 -21.28 -15.41 -22.10
CA GLY A 290 -22.19 -16.33 -21.41
C GLY A 290 -22.56 -15.85 -20.01
N ILE A 291 -23.86 -15.80 -19.68
CA ILE A 291 -24.38 -15.44 -18.34
C ILE A 291 -24.79 -16.67 -17.55
N TYR A 292 -24.78 -16.56 -16.22
CA TYR A 292 -25.30 -17.57 -15.28
C TYR A 292 -24.73 -18.99 -15.45
N ASN A 293 -23.50 -19.11 -15.93
CA ASN A 293 -22.82 -20.41 -15.98
C ASN A 293 -22.21 -20.76 -14.62
N VAL A 294 -22.26 -22.04 -14.24
CA VAL A 294 -21.62 -22.61 -13.06
C VAL A 294 -20.60 -23.64 -13.52
N ALA A 295 -19.32 -23.44 -13.22
CA ALA A 295 -18.23 -24.36 -13.52
C ALA A 295 -17.46 -24.68 -12.23
N VAL A 296 -17.47 -25.95 -11.81
CA VAL A 296 -16.82 -26.41 -10.57
C VAL A 296 -15.96 -27.63 -10.89
N GLY A 297 -14.66 -27.42 -11.04
CA GLY A 297 -13.68 -28.40 -11.51
C GLY A 297 -12.58 -27.73 -12.32
N ALA A 298 -11.42 -28.38 -12.44
CA ALA A 298 -10.38 -27.91 -13.38
C ALA A 298 -10.89 -28.04 -14.82
N GLU A 299 -10.67 -27.01 -15.64
CA GLU A 299 -11.02 -26.99 -17.07
C GLU A 299 -12.52 -27.24 -17.36
N ALA A 300 -13.39 -27.03 -16.35
CA ALA A 300 -14.84 -27.08 -16.51
C ALA A 300 -15.33 -25.85 -17.30
N LEU A 301 -16.11 -26.06 -18.38
CA LEU A 301 -16.56 -25.01 -19.31
C LEU A 301 -15.43 -24.09 -19.84
N GLU A 302 -14.18 -24.58 -19.97
CA GLU A 302 -13.02 -23.75 -20.33
C GLU A 302 -13.24 -22.93 -21.61
N ASP A 303 -13.71 -23.57 -22.68
CA ASP A 303 -13.94 -22.97 -24.01
C ASP A 303 -15.37 -22.41 -24.19
N ASN A 304 -16.11 -22.17 -23.11
CA ASN A 304 -17.43 -21.55 -23.22
C ASN A 304 -17.29 -20.13 -23.76
N SER A 305 -17.87 -19.81 -24.92
CA SER A 305 -17.71 -18.49 -25.55
C SER A 305 -18.93 -17.59 -25.33
N THR A 306 -20.13 -18.08 -25.67
CA THR A 306 -21.39 -17.32 -25.55
C THR A 306 -22.51 -18.10 -24.88
N GLY A 307 -22.31 -19.40 -24.59
CA GLY A 307 -23.31 -20.25 -23.95
C GLY A 307 -23.69 -19.73 -22.56
N GLY A 308 -24.99 -19.68 -22.25
CA GLY A 308 -25.54 -19.25 -20.96
C GLY A 308 -26.29 -20.37 -20.24
N ASP A 309 -26.50 -20.17 -18.94
CA ASP A 309 -27.30 -21.04 -18.07
C ASP A 309 -26.80 -22.50 -18.00
N ASN A 310 -25.50 -22.74 -18.25
CA ASN A 310 -24.90 -24.08 -18.17
C ASN A 310 -24.36 -24.39 -16.76
N THR A 311 -24.52 -25.63 -16.30
CA THR A 311 -23.95 -26.14 -15.04
C THR A 311 -22.99 -27.28 -15.34
N ALA A 312 -21.70 -27.10 -15.03
CA ALA A 312 -20.63 -28.08 -15.17
C ALA A 312 -19.97 -28.35 -13.82
N VAL A 313 -20.08 -29.56 -13.29
CA VAL A 313 -19.53 -29.95 -11.98
C VAL A 313 -18.71 -31.23 -12.13
N GLY A 314 -17.39 -31.08 -12.19
CA GLY A 314 -16.42 -32.13 -12.48
C GLY A 314 -15.30 -31.58 -13.37
N ALA A 315 -14.10 -32.12 -13.26
CA ALA A 315 -13.02 -31.73 -14.16
C ALA A 315 -13.37 -32.09 -15.62
N PHE A 316 -13.10 -31.17 -16.54
CA PHE A 316 -13.45 -31.28 -17.97
C PHE A 316 -14.95 -31.48 -18.26
N ALA A 317 -15.86 -31.16 -17.34
CA ALA A 317 -17.29 -31.18 -17.62
C ALA A 317 -17.65 -30.02 -18.58
N LEU A 318 -18.41 -30.32 -19.65
CA LEU A 318 -18.75 -29.37 -20.73
C LEU A 318 -17.54 -28.63 -21.33
N TRP A 319 -16.37 -29.28 -21.37
CA TRP A 319 -15.08 -28.65 -21.70
C TRP A 319 -15.14 -27.73 -22.95
N ASN A 320 -15.63 -28.26 -24.08
CA ASN A 320 -15.69 -27.57 -25.37
C ASN A 320 -17.06 -26.94 -25.70
N ASN A 321 -17.81 -26.41 -24.72
CA ASN A 321 -19.15 -25.84 -24.95
C ASN A 321 -19.15 -24.43 -25.52
N THR A 322 -18.82 -24.25 -26.79
CA THR A 322 -18.65 -22.90 -27.36
C THR A 322 -19.93 -22.05 -27.30
N VAL A 323 -21.10 -22.61 -27.59
CA VAL A 323 -22.37 -21.84 -27.71
C VAL A 323 -23.59 -22.48 -27.05
N GLY A 324 -23.54 -23.76 -26.68
CA GLY A 324 -24.72 -24.48 -26.15
C GLY A 324 -25.26 -23.86 -24.86
N VAL A 325 -26.58 -23.90 -24.67
CA VAL A 325 -27.27 -23.28 -23.53
C VAL A 325 -28.06 -24.28 -22.69
N ASN A 326 -28.28 -23.97 -21.42
CA ASN A 326 -29.11 -24.75 -20.50
C ASN A 326 -28.65 -26.22 -20.34
N ASN A 327 -27.37 -26.52 -20.51
CA ASN A 327 -26.83 -27.86 -20.32
C ASN A 327 -26.38 -28.09 -18.87
N THR A 328 -26.70 -29.25 -18.31
CA THR A 328 -26.22 -29.70 -16.99
C THR A 328 -25.31 -30.92 -17.16
N ALA A 329 -24.05 -30.81 -16.75
CA ALA A 329 -23.06 -31.89 -16.77
C ALA A 329 -22.43 -32.05 -15.38
N VAL A 330 -22.62 -33.21 -14.75
CA VAL A 330 -22.12 -33.51 -13.41
C VAL A 330 -21.32 -34.81 -13.45
N GLY A 331 -20.00 -34.70 -13.42
CA GLY A 331 -19.06 -35.83 -13.49
C GLY A 331 -17.79 -35.47 -14.25
N PHE A 332 -16.72 -36.23 -14.02
CA PHE A 332 -15.50 -36.12 -14.82
C PHE A 332 -15.81 -36.38 -16.30
N GLN A 333 -15.43 -35.45 -17.17
CA GLN A 333 -15.66 -35.52 -18.61
C GLN A 333 -17.14 -35.73 -19.03
N ALA A 334 -18.10 -35.27 -18.21
CA ALA A 334 -19.51 -35.27 -18.58
C ALA A 334 -19.75 -34.22 -19.68
N ILE A 335 -20.22 -34.67 -20.86
CA ILE A 335 -20.40 -33.91 -22.12
C ILE A 335 -19.11 -33.23 -22.65
N GLY A 336 -18.88 -33.34 -23.97
CA GLY A 336 -18.10 -32.32 -24.69
C GLY A 336 -16.57 -32.38 -24.62
N VAL A 337 -15.95 -33.53 -24.38
CA VAL A 337 -14.49 -33.63 -24.21
C VAL A 337 -13.70 -33.95 -25.48
N ASN A 338 -14.37 -34.39 -26.54
CA ASN A 338 -13.72 -34.77 -27.82
C ASN A 338 -14.26 -33.98 -29.03
N SER A 339 -15.16 -33.02 -28.81
CA SER A 339 -15.85 -32.28 -29.87
C SER A 339 -16.55 -31.05 -29.30
N THR A 340 -16.67 -30.01 -30.13
CA THR A 340 -17.43 -28.79 -29.83
C THR A 340 -18.88 -29.11 -29.46
N VAL A 341 -19.37 -28.54 -28.37
CA VAL A 341 -20.77 -28.65 -27.95
C VAL A 341 -21.53 -27.38 -28.34
N THR A 342 -22.57 -27.59 -29.13
CA THR A 342 -23.52 -26.56 -29.61
C THR A 342 -24.97 -26.97 -29.37
N GLY A 343 -25.21 -28.11 -28.72
CA GLY A 343 -26.54 -28.60 -28.37
C GLY A 343 -27.04 -28.01 -27.06
N ASP A 344 -28.35 -27.96 -26.91
CA ASP A 344 -29.04 -27.27 -25.82
C ASP A 344 -29.92 -28.20 -24.97
N TYR A 345 -30.17 -27.80 -23.72
CA TYR A 345 -31.10 -28.48 -22.81
C TYR A 345 -30.74 -29.96 -22.53
N ASN A 346 -29.46 -30.30 -22.51
CA ASN A 346 -28.99 -31.66 -22.19
C ASN A 346 -28.64 -31.79 -20.71
N THR A 347 -29.00 -32.93 -20.11
CA THR A 347 -28.57 -33.33 -18.76
C THR A 347 -27.67 -34.56 -18.84
N ALA A 348 -26.52 -34.51 -18.19
CA ALA A 348 -25.56 -35.60 -18.06
C ALA A 348 -25.08 -35.71 -16.60
N VAL A 349 -25.26 -36.87 -15.97
CA VAL A 349 -24.85 -37.10 -14.58
C VAL A 349 -24.11 -38.43 -14.46
N GLY A 350 -22.78 -38.38 -14.38
CA GLY A 350 -21.91 -39.54 -14.27
C GLY A 350 -20.55 -39.32 -14.93
N TYR A 351 -19.57 -40.19 -14.62
CA TYR A 351 -18.29 -40.24 -15.33
C TYR A 351 -18.54 -40.50 -16.82
N GLN A 352 -18.08 -39.59 -17.69
CA GLN A 352 -18.29 -39.65 -19.14
C GLN A 352 -19.76 -39.81 -19.57
N ALA A 353 -20.71 -39.37 -18.74
CA ALA A 353 -22.12 -39.28 -19.14
C ALA A 353 -22.27 -38.26 -20.28
N GLY A 354 -23.12 -38.58 -21.27
CA GLY A 354 -23.38 -37.68 -22.40
C GLY A 354 -22.16 -37.41 -23.30
N ILE A 355 -21.09 -38.22 -23.25
CA ILE A 355 -19.85 -37.97 -24.02
C ILE A 355 -20.04 -37.86 -25.54
N GLY A 356 -21.10 -38.47 -26.08
CA GLY A 356 -21.50 -38.37 -27.49
C GLY A 356 -22.47 -37.22 -27.84
N ILE A 357 -22.84 -36.38 -26.86
CA ILE A 357 -23.65 -35.18 -27.08
C ILE A 357 -22.74 -34.05 -27.55
N THR A 358 -22.99 -33.56 -28.76
CA THR A 358 -22.26 -32.46 -29.39
C THR A 358 -23.23 -31.36 -29.81
N ASN A 359 -24.04 -31.60 -30.84
CA ASN A 359 -24.99 -30.63 -31.42
C ASN A 359 -26.46 -30.97 -31.15
N GLN A 360 -26.72 -31.99 -30.32
CA GLN A 360 -28.05 -32.55 -30.11
C GLN A 360 -28.72 -32.02 -28.85
N ASN A 361 -30.06 -31.96 -28.86
CA ASN A 361 -30.83 -31.29 -27.83
C ASN A 361 -31.72 -32.25 -27.03
N TYR A 362 -32.12 -31.80 -25.83
CA TYR A 362 -33.15 -32.44 -24.98
C TYR A 362 -32.83 -33.88 -24.56
N ASN A 363 -31.54 -34.22 -24.37
CA ASN A 363 -31.16 -35.54 -23.88
C ASN A 363 -31.02 -35.56 -22.35
N THR A 364 -31.41 -36.66 -21.72
CA THR A 364 -31.09 -36.97 -20.31
C THR A 364 -30.24 -38.22 -20.26
N THR A 365 -29.02 -38.11 -19.72
CA THR A 365 -28.03 -39.20 -19.63
C THR A 365 -27.57 -39.33 -18.18
N ILE A 366 -27.73 -40.51 -17.58
CA ILE A 366 -27.40 -40.72 -16.15
C ILE A 366 -26.67 -42.05 -15.98
N GLY A 367 -25.45 -41.98 -15.42
CA GLY A 367 -24.60 -43.08 -15.02
C GLY A 367 -23.26 -43.18 -15.77
N TYR A 368 -22.48 -44.22 -15.45
CA TYR A 368 -21.11 -44.39 -15.96
C TYR A 368 -21.10 -44.71 -17.46
N GLN A 369 -20.46 -43.86 -18.27
CA GLN A 369 -20.42 -43.99 -19.73
C GLN A 369 -21.83 -44.13 -20.35
N ALA A 370 -22.82 -43.47 -19.76
CA ALA A 370 -24.19 -43.44 -20.27
C ALA A 370 -24.32 -42.35 -21.34
N GLY A 371 -24.49 -42.72 -22.60
CA GLY A 371 -24.70 -41.75 -23.69
C GLY A 371 -24.81 -42.40 -25.06
N LEU A 372 -25.38 -41.67 -26.01
CA LEU A 372 -25.48 -42.07 -27.42
C LEU A 372 -24.92 -40.93 -28.29
N SER A 373 -24.09 -41.28 -29.27
CA SER A 373 -23.57 -40.35 -30.27
C SER A 373 -24.68 -39.91 -31.21
N GLY A 374 -24.85 -38.59 -31.33
CA GLY A 374 -25.82 -38.01 -32.26
C GLY A 374 -27.29 -38.33 -31.93
N ALA A 375 -27.63 -38.77 -30.72
CA ALA A 375 -29.03 -38.95 -30.32
C ALA A 375 -29.66 -37.64 -29.82
N ALA A 376 -30.95 -37.44 -30.06
CA ALA A 376 -31.71 -36.27 -29.59
C ALA A 376 -33.02 -36.69 -28.91
N ASN A 377 -33.56 -35.84 -28.03
CA ASN A 377 -34.80 -36.10 -27.27
C ASN A 377 -34.81 -37.43 -26.49
N SER A 378 -33.62 -37.94 -26.09
CA SER A 378 -33.47 -39.32 -25.61
C SER A 378 -33.20 -39.41 -24.10
N THR A 379 -33.74 -40.43 -23.44
CA THR A 379 -33.56 -40.69 -22.00
C THR A 379 -32.77 -41.98 -21.79
N ILE A 380 -31.58 -41.86 -21.21
CA ILE A 380 -30.60 -42.93 -21.08
C ILE A 380 -30.17 -42.99 -19.61
N VAL A 381 -30.55 -44.05 -18.88
CA VAL A 381 -30.23 -44.21 -17.45
C VAL A 381 -29.65 -45.59 -17.18
N GLY A 382 -28.35 -45.66 -16.92
CA GLY A 382 -27.65 -46.93 -16.91
C GLY A 382 -26.13 -46.82 -16.87
N ALA A 383 -25.45 -47.89 -17.28
CA ALA A 383 -24.00 -47.89 -17.39
C ALA A 383 -23.54 -48.71 -18.60
N ASN A 384 -22.48 -48.26 -19.28
CA ASN A 384 -21.96 -48.88 -20.51
C ASN A 384 -23.05 -49.11 -21.57
N ILE A 385 -23.82 -48.06 -21.88
CA ILE A 385 -24.87 -48.13 -22.91
C ILE A 385 -24.18 -48.15 -24.29
N VAL A 386 -24.55 -49.12 -25.13
CA VAL A 386 -23.91 -49.34 -26.43
C VAL A 386 -24.85 -48.92 -27.56
N GLN A 387 -24.29 -48.20 -28.52
CA GLN A 387 -24.99 -47.70 -29.70
C GLN A 387 -24.49 -48.41 -30.96
N ASN A 388 -25.35 -49.18 -31.62
CA ASN A 388 -24.99 -49.85 -32.88
C ASN A 388 -25.37 -49.05 -34.14
N ALA A 389 -26.22 -48.02 -34.03
CA ALA A 389 -26.54 -47.08 -35.12
C ALA A 389 -26.62 -45.63 -34.64
N ALA A 390 -26.15 -44.68 -35.46
CA ALA A 390 -26.18 -43.25 -35.18
C ALA A 390 -27.59 -42.64 -35.42
N GLY A 391 -27.87 -41.50 -34.77
CA GLY A 391 -29.05 -40.67 -35.10
C GLY A 391 -30.38 -41.09 -34.45
N TYR A 392 -30.35 -41.89 -33.38
CA TYR A 392 -31.57 -42.22 -32.63
C TYR A 392 -32.29 -40.96 -32.12
N THR A 393 -33.60 -40.90 -32.26
CA THR A 393 -34.42 -39.81 -31.69
C THR A 393 -35.56 -40.38 -30.86
N ASN A 394 -35.87 -39.72 -29.75
CA ASN A 394 -36.89 -40.19 -28.79
C ASN A 394 -36.59 -41.58 -28.19
N ALA A 395 -35.30 -41.95 -28.11
CA ALA A 395 -34.90 -43.26 -27.60
C ALA A 395 -34.96 -43.30 -26.07
N THR A 396 -35.32 -44.47 -25.53
CA THR A 396 -35.23 -44.76 -24.10
C THR A 396 -34.36 -45.99 -23.88
N ALA A 397 -33.31 -45.88 -23.07
CA ALA A 397 -32.44 -46.99 -22.71
C ALA A 397 -32.18 -47.02 -21.21
N LEU A 398 -32.42 -48.18 -20.60
CA LEU A 398 -32.33 -48.39 -19.15
C LEU A 398 -31.47 -49.61 -18.86
N GLY A 399 -30.60 -49.54 -17.85
CA GLY A 399 -29.83 -50.68 -17.33
C GLY A 399 -28.34 -50.71 -17.68
N TYR A 400 -27.68 -51.84 -17.37
CA TYR A 400 -26.26 -52.06 -17.65
C TYR A 400 -26.07 -52.78 -18.98
N GLY A 401 -25.16 -52.30 -19.83
CA GLY A 401 -24.81 -52.96 -21.09
C GLY A 401 -25.92 -52.94 -22.15
N THR A 402 -26.93 -52.09 -21.98
CA THR A 402 -28.09 -52.01 -22.89
C THR A 402 -27.62 -51.58 -24.28
N VAL A 403 -27.98 -52.38 -25.29
CA VAL A 403 -27.69 -52.14 -26.70
C VAL A 403 -28.95 -51.56 -27.36
N LEU A 404 -28.80 -50.48 -28.15
CA LEU A 404 -29.86 -50.03 -29.05
C LEU A 404 -29.55 -50.43 -30.50
N ASP A 405 -30.49 -51.19 -31.07
CA ASP A 405 -30.50 -51.68 -32.44
C ASP A 405 -31.80 -51.26 -33.16
N GLY A 406 -31.70 -50.28 -34.08
CA GLY A 406 -32.66 -50.03 -35.18
C GLY A 406 -34.05 -49.57 -34.81
#